data_AF-A0A815ACY1-F1
#
_entry.id   AF-A0A815ACY1-F1
#
_cell.length_a   1.000
_cell.length_b   1.000
_cell.length_c   1.000
_cell.angle_alpha   90.00
_cell.angle_beta   90.00
_cell.angle_gamma   90.00
#
_symmetry.space_group_name_H-M   'P 1'
#
loop_
_entity.id
_entity.type
_entity.pdbx_description
1 polymer ?
#
loop_
_entity_poly.entity_id
_entity_poly.type
_entity_poly.pdbx_seq_one_letter_code
_entity_poly.pdbx_strand_id
1 'polypeptide(L)'
;MTTFFGAQRPQHGTNNCENFEEAPVPNHIATDLSRLPIRCAYAPNGCQVRLLYNDLEQHEQQCEFQMMPCSLCQLPLSKQSPIVQHTLPACFEQMHRKNPAGIQQQFMNLLNATERIEVDNQWETMSKLN
;
A
#
# COMPACT_ATOMS: atom_id res chain seq x y z
N MET A 1 19.04 13.76 -1.98
CA MET A 1 18.88 12.63 -1.04
C MET A 1 18.71 13.21 0.34
N THR A 2 17.47 13.37 0.80
CA THR A 2 17.15 14.01 2.08
C THR A 2 17.05 12.92 3.14
N THR A 3 18.11 12.73 3.92
CA THR A 3 18.13 11.81 5.05
C THR A 3 17.31 12.41 6.19
N PHE A 4 16.15 11.79 6.43
CA PHE A 4 15.35 11.97 7.64
C PHE A 4 16.19 11.50 8.83
N PHE A 5 16.66 12.43 9.68
CA PHE A 5 17.21 12.07 10.98
C PHE A 5 16.06 11.64 11.88
N GLY A 6 15.79 10.33 11.91
CA GLY A 6 14.96 9.73 12.94
C GLY A 6 15.59 10.02 14.29
N ALA A 7 14.95 10.86 15.10
CA ALA A 7 15.32 11.04 16.50
C ALA A 7 15.26 9.66 17.16
N GLN A 8 16.41 9.11 17.53
CA GLN A 8 16.48 7.84 18.23
C GLN A 8 15.80 8.03 19.59
N ARG A 9 14.72 7.29 19.81
CA ARG A 9 14.02 7.24 21.10
C ARG A 9 15.05 6.78 22.15
N PRO A 10 15.20 7.48 23.29
CA PRO A 10 16.19 7.10 24.30
C PRO A 10 15.97 5.66 24.75
N GLN A 11 17.00 4.82 24.62
CA GLN A 11 17.01 3.46 25.13
C GLN A 11 17.12 3.53 26.65
N HIS A 12 15.99 3.63 27.34
CA HIS A 12 15.96 3.57 28.80
C HIS A 12 16.38 2.17 29.25
N GLY A 13 17.44 2.12 30.06
CA GLY A 13 17.90 0.89 30.70
C GLY A 13 16.77 0.28 31.53
N THR A 14 16.48 -0.99 31.27
CA THR A 14 15.58 -1.80 32.08
C THR A 14 16.10 -1.79 33.51
N ASN A 15 15.45 -1.07 34.41
CA ASN A 15 15.24 -1.38 35.83
C ASN A 15 14.62 -0.14 36.50
N ASN A 16 13.31 -0.22 36.80
CA ASN A 16 12.44 0.76 37.46
C ASN A 16 11.80 1.89 36.62
N CYS A 17 11.01 1.56 35.60
CA CYS A 17 10.02 2.49 35.02
C CYS A 17 8.69 1.77 34.80
N GLU A 18 8.05 1.33 35.88
CA GLU A 18 6.64 0.93 35.85
C GLU A 18 5.81 2.20 36.04
N ASN A 19 5.14 2.65 34.98
CA ASN A 19 4.26 3.84 34.88
C ASN A 19 4.94 5.18 34.55
N PHE A 20 5.59 5.26 33.38
CA PHE A 20 5.76 6.56 32.72
C PHE A 20 4.46 6.92 31.99
N GLU A 21 3.56 7.63 32.66
CA GLU A 21 2.44 8.29 32.00
C GLU A 21 2.98 9.57 31.36
N GLU A 22 2.92 9.66 30.02
CA GLU A 22 3.23 10.90 29.32
C GLU A 22 2.31 12.00 29.86
N ALA A 23 2.89 13.08 30.39
CA ALA A 23 2.11 14.19 30.95
C ALA A 23 1.16 14.73 29.86
N PRO A 24 -0.13 14.95 30.18
CA PRO A 24 -1.10 15.40 29.20
C PRO A 24 -0.69 16.77 28.65
N VAL A 25 -0.87 16.93 27.34
CA VAL A 25 -0.55 18.18 26.64
C VAL A 25 -1.37 19.31 27.28
N PRO A 26 -0.73 20.41 27.74
CA PRO A 26 -1.44 21.56 28.27
C PRO A 26 -2.51 22.09 27.28
N ASN A 27 -3.69 22.43 27.78
CA ASN A 27 -4.84 22.81 26.94
C ASN A 27 -4.56 23.96 25.96
N HIS A 28 -3.72 24.93 26.34
CA HIS A 28 -3.34 26.04 25.48
C HIS A 28 -2.53 25.55 24.26
N ILE A 29 -1.62 24.58 24.47
CA ILE A 29 -0.85 23.96 23.39
C ILE A 29 -1.77 23.16 22.46
N ALA A 30 -2.69 22.36 23.02
CA ALA A 30 -3.67 21.62 22.22
C ALA A 30 -4.55 22.57 21.38
N THR A 31 -4.96 23.71 21.96
CA THR A 31 -5.74 24.74 21.26
C THR A 31 -4.93 25.42 20.17
N ASP A 32 -3.66 25.76 20.41
CA ASP A 32 -2.82 26.40 19.42
C ASP A 32 -2.51 25.44 18.26
N LEU A 33 -2.23 24.17 18.56
CA LEU A 33 -2.04 23.11 17.55
C LEU A 33 -3.28 22.94 16.68
N SER A 34 -4.47 22.96 17.28
CA SER A 34 -5.75 22.83 16.56
C SER A 34 -5.97 23.90 15.48
N ARG A 35 -5.39 25.09 15.68
CA ARG A 35 -5.54 26.26 14.81
C ARG A 35 -4.39 26.42 13.82
N LEU A 36 -3.42 25.50 13.80
CA LEU A 36 -2.31 25.59 12.87
C LEU A 36 -2.79 25.37 11.43
N PRO A 37 -2.47 26.29 10.50
CA PRO A 37 -2.77 26.11 9.09
C PRO A 37 -1.79 25.11 8.47
N ILE A 38 -2.30 23.99 7.99
CA ILE A 38 -1.54 22.87 7.43
C ILE A 38 -2.02 22.59 6.00
N ARG A 39 -1.11 22.06 5.18
CA ARG A 39 -1.43 21.58 3.82
C ARG A 39 -1.92 20.14 3.90
N CYS A 40 -2.94 19.81 3.11
CA CYS A 40 -3.42 18.43 2.97
C CYS A 40 -2.28 17.45 2.64
N ALA A 41 -2.30 16.24 3.22
CA ALA A 41 -1.33 15.19 2.91
C ALA A 41 -1.34 14.77 1.43
N TYR A 42 -2.46 15.00 0.73
CA TYR A 42 -2.60 14.75 -0.71
C TYR A 42 -2.20 15.95 -1.58
N ALA A 43 -1.53 16.96 -1.04
CA ALA A 43 -0.91 18.04 -1.81
C ALA A 43 0.01 17.56 -2.96
N PRO A 44 0.89 16.55 -2.80
CA PRO A 44 1.66 16.02 -3.93
C PRO A 44 0.79 15.41 -5.03
N ASN A 45 -0.43 14.97 -4.71
CA ASN A 45 -1.38 14.42 -5.68
C ASN A 45 -2.21 15.51 -6.39
N GLY A 46 -2.05 16.78 -6.00
CA GLY A 46 -2.75 17.92 -6.61
C GLY A 46 -3.69 18.67 -5.66
N CYS A 47 -3.85 18.25 -4.40
CA CYS A 47 -4.70 18.97 -3.45
C CYS A 47 -4.06 20.30 -3.03
N GLN A 48 -4.64 21.43 -3.43
CA GLN A 48 -4.11 22.76 -3.08
C GLN A 48 -4.70 23.34 -1.79
N VAL A 49 -5.52 22.57 -1.07
CA VAL A 49 -6.24 23.04 0.12
C VAL A 49 -5.29 23.22 1.31
N ARG A 50 -5.39 24.38 1.96
CA ARG A 50 -4.82 24.65 3.29
C ARG A 50 -5.97 24.81 4.28
N LEU A 51 -5.84 24.15 5.42
CA LEU A 51 -6.90 24.03 6.40
C LEU A 51 -6.30 23.96 7.81
N LEU A 52 -7.13 24.17 8.82
CA LEU A 52 -6.72 24.07 10.22
C LEU A 52 -6.49 22.59 10.55
N TYR A 53 -5.59 22.30 11.50
CA TYR A 53 -5.30 20.92 11.92
C TYR A 53 -6.57 20.14 12.30
N ASN A 54 -7.52 20.77 12.99
CA ASN A 54 -8.79 20.13 13.36
C ASN A 54 -9.64 19.71 12.16
N ASP A 55 -9.59 20.47 11.08
CA ASP A 55 -10.39 20.19 9.89
C ASP A 55 -9.68 19.18 8.97
N LEU A 56 -8.40 18.88 9.24
CA LEU A 56 -7.54 18.05 8.40
C LEU A 56 -8.09 16.63 8.27
N GLU A 57 -8.46 16.02 9.39
CA GLU A 57 -8.97 14.65 9.42
C GLU A 57 -10.26 14.52 8.59
N GLN A 58 -11.19 15.46 8.75
CA GLN A 58 -12.45 15.47 7.98
C GLN A 58 -12.18 15.64 6.49
N HIS A 59 -11.29 16.57 6.12
CA HIS A 59 -10.92 16.77 4.72
C HIS A 59 -10.25 15.54 4.13
N GLU A 60 -9.32 14.89 4.83
CA GLU A 60 -8.60 13.71 4.32
C GLU A 60 -9.53 12.53 4.02
N GLN A 61 -10.58 12.34 4.83
CA GLN A 61 -11.60 11.31 4.57
C GLN A 61 -12.43 11.59 3.30
N GLN A 62 -12.65 12.87 2.99
CA GLN A 62 -13.48 13.33 1.87
C GLN A 62 -12.63 13.81 0.68
N CYS A 63 -11.30 13.78 0.78
CA CYS A 63 -10.43 14.38 -0.20
C CYS A 63 -10.55 13.61 -1.52
N GLU A 64 -10.85 14.34 -2.57
CA GLU A 64 -10.93 13.76 -3.91
C GLU A 64 -9.57 13.26 -4.41
N PHE A 65 -8.47 13.78 -3.87
CA PHE A 65 -7.11 13.31 -4.19
C PHE A 65 -6.67 12.10 -3.36
N GLN A 66 -7.55 11.57 -2.51
CA GLN A 66 -7.28 10.34 -1.78
C GLN A 66 -7.13 9.18 -2.76
N MET A 67 -6.04 8.42 -2.58
CA MET A 67 -5.73 7.25 -3.39
C MET A 67 -6.45 6.03 -2.83
N MET A 68 -7.22 5.34 -3.69
CA MET A 68 -7.88 4.08 -3.39
C MET A 68 -7.53 3.03 -4.45
N PRO A 69 -7.34 1.75 -4.08
CA PRO A 69 -7.05 0.71 -5.04
C PRO A 69 -8.28 0.39 -5.91
N CYS A 70 -8.05 0.18 -7.21
CA CYS A 70 -9.06 -0.39 -8.09
C CYS A 70 -9.45 -1.80 -7.63
N SER A 71 -10.74 -2.07 -7.52
CA SER A 71 -11.26 -3.38 -7.07
C SER A 71 -10.87 -4.55 -8.00
N LEU A 72 -10.60 -4.27 -9.28
CA LEU A 72 -10.29 -5.28 -10.29
C LEU A 72 -8.78 -5.47 -10.48
N CYS A 73 -8.04 -4.39 -10.70
CA CYS A 73 -6.62 -4.45 -11.05
C CYS A 73 -5.68 -4.03 -9.91
N GLN A 74 -6.20 -3.60 -8.75
CA GLN A 74 -5.43 -3.14 -7.58
C GLN A 74 -4.48 -1.96 -7.87
N LEU A 75 -4.72 -1.21 -8.95
CA LEU A 75 -3.96 0.01 -9.25
C LEU A 75 -4.44 1.15 -8.33
N PRO A 76 -3.56 1.93 -7.70
CA PRO A 76 -3.97 3.04 -6.85
C PRO A 76 -4.46 4.22 -7.71
N LEU A 77 -5.67 4.69 -7.44
CA LEU A 77 -6.40 5.71 -8.21
C LEU A 77 -6.92 6.82 -7.30
N SER A 78 -6.96 8.06 -7.77
CA SER A 78 -7.59 9.16 -7.01
C SER A 78 -9.13 9.07 -7.05
N LYS A 79 -9.80 9.49 -5.97
CA LYS A 79 -11.27 9.58 -5.90
C LYS A 79 -11.88 10.58 -6.90
N GLN A 80 -11.11 11.59 -7.30
CA GLN A 80 -11.57 12.76 -8.05
C GLN A 80 -12.16 12.42 -9.42
N SER A 81 -11.76 11.28 -10.00
CA SER A 81 -12.49 10.74 -11.13
C SER A 81 -12.13 9.28 -11.42
N PRO A 82 -12.90 8.30 -10.90
CA PRO A 82 -12.75 6.91 -11.30
C PRO A 82 -12.93 6.71 -12.82
N ILE A 83 -13.60 7.63 -13.52
CA ILE A 83 -13.89 7.53 -14.96
C ILE A 83 -12.82 8.24 -15.81
N VAL A 84 -12.23 9.35 -15.37
CA VAL A 84 -11.25 10.10 -16.18
C VAL A 84 -9.84 9.49 -16.10
N GLN A 85 -9.48 8.84 -14.99
CA GLN A 85 -8.13 8.27 -14.83
C GLN A 85 -8.07 6.75 -15.08
N HIS A 86 -9.20 6.04 -15.01
CA HIS A 86 -9.22 4.58 -15.17
C HIS A 86 -10.47 4.07 -15.87
N THR A 87 -10.44 4.07 -17.20
CA THR A 87 -11.51 3.49 -18.02
C THR A 87 -11.43 1.95 -18.02
N LEU A 88 -12.56 1.29 -18.33
CA LEU A 88 -12.61 -0.19 -18.45
C LEU A 88 -11.50 -0.75 -19.38
N PRO A 89 -11.19 -0.14 -20.53
CA PRO A 89 -10.07 -0.58 -21.37
C PRO A 89 -8.70 -0.48 -20.68
N ALA A 90 -8.42 0.62 -19.96
CA ALA A 90 -7.18 0.80 -19.23
C ALA A 90 -7.05 -0.19 -18.05
N CYS A 91 -8.16 -0.50 -17.38
CA CYS A 91 -8.23 -1.54 -16.36
C CYS A 91 -7.90 -2.92 -16.94
N PHE A 92 -8.51 -3.25 -18.06
CA PHE A 92 -8.33 -4.53 -18.72
C PHE A 92 -6.90 -4.72 -19.22
N GLU A 93 -6.31 -3.69 -19.81
CA GLU A 93 -4.91 -3.71 -20.23
C GLU A 93 -3.97 -3.89 -19.02
N GLN A 94 -4.24 -3.22 -17.90
CA GLN A 94 -3.47 -3.39 -16.68
C GLN A 94 -3.58 -4.82 -16.12
N MET A 95 -4.75 -5.45 -16.20
CA MET A 95 -4.94 -6.85 -15.81
C MET A 95 -4.18 -7.80 -16.74
N HIS A 96 -4.21 -7.57 -18.05
CA HIS A 96 -3.43 -8.34 -19.03
C HIS A 96 -1.92 -8.21 -18.82
N ARG A 97 -1.42 -7.02 -18.48
CA ARG A 97 0.00 -6.83 -18.13
C ARG A 97 0.41 -7.64 -16.91
N LYS A 98 -0.46 -7.74 -15.90
CA LYS A 98 -0.22 -8.53 -14.68
C LYS A 98 -0.38 -10.04 -14.90
N ASN A 99 -1.14 -10.45 -15.93
CA ASN A 99 -1.31 -11.84 -16.32
C ASN A 99 -1.08 -12.01 -17.83
N PRO A 100 0.19 -11.99 -18.29
CA PRO A 100 0.52 -11.99 -19.71
C PRO A 100 0.34 -13.37 -20.37
N ALA A 101 0.22 -14.44 -19.58
CA ALA A 101 0.02 -15.78 -20.12
C ALA A 101 -1.42 -15.92 -20.58
N GLY A 102 -1.65 -15.85 -21.89
CA GLY A 102 -2.92 -16.25 -22.48
C GLY A 102 -3.26 -17.69 -22.08
N ILE A 103 -4.55 -18.03 -22.10
CA ILE A 103 -5.05 -19.37 -21.69
C ILE A 103 -4.28 -20.50 -22.38
N GLN A 104 -3.91 -20.32 -23.66
CA GLN A 104 -3.08 -21.27 -24.41
C GLN A 104 -1.69 -21.49 -23.80
N GLN A 105 -1.05 -20.44 -23.31
CA GLN A 105 0.28 -20.54 -22.70
C GLN A 105 0.23 -21.13 -21.30
N GLN A 106 -0.83 -20.83 -20.53
CA GLN A 106 -1.09 -21.50 -19.26
C GLN A 106 -1.30 -23.00 -19.45
N PHE A 107 -2.06 -23.39 -20.48
CA PHE A 107 -2.26 -24.80 -20.83
C PHE A 107 -0.95 -25.48 -21.25
N MET A 108 -0.14 -24.84 -22.11
CA MET A 108 1.17 -25.38 -22.48
C MET A 108 2.12 -25.52 -21.29
N ASN A 109 2.13 -24.56 -20.36
CA ASN A 109 2.94 -24.67 -19.15
C ASN A 109 2.48 -25.82 -18.24
N LEU A 110 1.18 -26.08 -18.16
CA LEU A 110 0.62 -27.21 -17.43
C LEU A 110 1.02 -28.55 -18.06
N LEU A 111 0.90 -28.69 -19.39
CA LEU A 111 1.32 -29.90 -20.10
C LEU A 111 2.81 -30.20 -19.90
N ASN A 112 3.66 -29.18 -20.03
CA ASN A 112 5.10 -29.34 -19.81
C ASN A 112 5.44 -29.71 -18.36
N ALA A 113 4.65 -29.25 -17.39
CA ALA A 113 4.84 -29.60 -15.98
C ALA A 113 4.44 -31.07 -15.70
N THR A 114 3.34 -31.55 -16.30
CA THR A 114 2.92 -32.94 -16.15
C THR A 114 3.90 -33.92 -16.77
N GLU A 115 4.47 -33.62 -17.94
CA GLU A 115 5.49 -34.46 -18.58
C GLU A 115 6.76 -34.59 -17.72
N ARG A 116 7.17 -33.50 -17.06
CA ARG A 116 8.33 -33.53 -16.14
C ARG A 116 8.10 -34.42 -14.93
N ILE A 117 6.91 -34.34 -14.33
CA ILE A 117 6.53 -35.17 -13.19
C ILE A 117 6.51 -36.65 -13.58
N GLU A 118 6.05 -36.99 -14.78
CA GLU A 118 6.05 -38.37 -15.28
C GLU A 118 7.47 -38.94 -15.43
N VAL A 119 8.40 -38.14 -15.96
CA VAL A 119 9.81 -38.53 -16.10
C VAL A 119 10.47 -38.68 -14.73
N ASP A 120 10.24 -37.74 -13.80
CA ASP A 120 10.78 -37.80 -12.44
C ASP A 120 10.26 -39.03 -11.67
N ASN A 121 8.97 -39.34 -11.80
CA ASN A 121 8.38 -40.54 -11.22
C ASN A 121 8.95 -41.83 -11.83
N GLN A 122 9.20 -41.85 -13.15
CA GLN A 122 9.86 -43.00 -13.78
C GLN A 122 11.29 -43.20 -13.25
N TRP A 123 12.06 -42.13 -13.08
CA TRP A 123 13.41 -42.22 -12.50
C TRP A 123 13.38 -42.70 -11.04
N GLU A 124 12.43 -42.25 -10.23
CA GLU A 124 12.25 -42.72 -8.85
C GLU A 124 11.87 -44.19 -8.76
N THR A 125 11.00 -44.67 -9.67
CA THR A 125 10.64 -46.10 -9.72
C THR A 125 11.81 -46.97 -10.17
N MET A 126 12.60 -46.53 -11.16
CA MET A 126 13.81 -47.22 -11.60
C MET A 126 14.91 -47.24 -10.53
N SER A 127 15.04 -46.19 -9.72
CA SER A 127 16.04 -46.11 -8.64
C SER A 127 15.70 -46.97 -7.42
N LYS A 128 14.44 -47.38 -7.24
CA LYS A 128 13.99 -48.25 -6.13
C LYS A 128 14.09 -49.75 -6.45
N LEU A 129 14.37 -50.09 -7.72
CA LEU A 129 14.45 -51.47 -8.23
C LEU A 129 15.90 -52.00 -8.33
N ASN A 130 16.89 -51.19 -7.97
CA ASN A 130 18.32 -51.50 -8.01
C ASN A 130 18.93 -51.32 -6.62
#